data_AF-A0A9D4F665-F1
#
_entry.id   AF-A0A9D4F665-F1
#
_cell.length_a   1.000
_cell.length_b   1.000
_cell.length_c   1.000
_cell.angle_alpha   90.00
_cell.angle_beta   90.00
_cell.angle_gamma   90.00
#
_symmetry.space_group_name_H-M   'P 1'
#
loop_
_entity.id
_entity.type
_entity.pdbx_description
1 polymer ?
#
loop_
_entity_poly.entity_id
_entity_poly.type
_entity_poly.pdbx_seq_one_letter_code
_entity_poly.pdbx_strand_id
1 'polypeptide(L)'
;MKRTGSRKSQLELPKGLSHVNLQKRPSIAPVPAYLEFGDITVHVEDDTGSEDSFPFADEDDDNPEYVRGFPPITPYIGTSPTLCHLMRDKRPLCCLQLSQICDHCCYNNAKEYNWPNRAIIVAADYASNGLYNFIVPLRSHARPSYTLNPIVLILEKTPDMTFLETICHFPMVYWMLGSIEQIEDLLRAGINLADNVVIVNKESSNSQEEETLADCNTIVAVQTIFRLFPSANIITELTQSSNMRFMQFRANDLYSYELSKREKKEKERGSHISYMFRLPFAAGNVFSASMLDTLLYQAFVKDYVITFVRLLLGIDQAVGSGHLSCMKITNDDLWIRTYGRLYQKLCSTTCEIPIGIYRTQAKTCRSPPVNHSSSSLISRDQSALNLAFRNSVKGSRYRNRAGVMSAVS
;
A
#
# COMPACT_ATOMS: atom_id res chain seq x y z
N MET A 1 -8.87 51.13 43.18
CA MET A 1 -7.41 51.33 43.21
C MET A 1 -6.68 49.99 43.04
N LYS A 2 -5.97 49.88 41.91
CA LYS A 2 -4.75 49.12 41.57
C LYS A 2 -4.64 47.60 41.81
N ARG A 3 -4.71 46.88 40.68
CA ARG A 3 -4.04 45.58 40.40
C ARG A 3 -2.51 45.69 40.55
N THR A 4 -1.89 44.66 41.12
CA THR A 4 -0.49 44.23 40.93
C THR A 4 -0.50 42.69 41.14
N GLY A 5 0.17 41.80 40.42
CA GLY A 5 1.21 41.86 39.39
C GLY A 5 1.96 40.52 39.49
N SER A 6 1.66 39.58 38.58
CA SER A 6 2.31 38.26 38.47
C SER A 6 3.81 38.41 38.23
N ARG A 7 4.65 37.74 39.04
CA ARG A 7 6.10 37.57 38.76
C ARG A 7 6.37 36.12 38.38
N LYS A 8 6.80 35.94 37.13
CA LYS A 8 7.46 34.74 36.58
C LYS A 8 8.89 34.69 37.12
N SER A 9 9.32 33.57 37.71
CA SER A 9 10.74 33.29 37.97
C SER A 9 11.27 32.37 36.88
N GLN A 10 12.10 32.93 35.98
CA GLN A 10 13.06 32.19 35.15
C GLN A 10 14.09 31.51 36.06
N LEU A 11 14.30 30.21 35.89
CA LEU A 11 15.46 29.50 36.43
C LEU A 11 16.43 29.28 35.26
N GLU A 12 17.58 29.94 35.33
CA GLU A 12 18.67 29.87 34.36
C GLU A 12 19.55 28.62 34.59
N LEU A 13 20.13 28.07 33.51
CA LEU A 13 21.13 27.01 33.54
C LEU A 13 22.53 27.55 33.92
N PRO A 14 23.37 26.77 34.64
CA PRO A 14 24.72 27.21 34.98
C PRO A 14 25.63 27.30 33.74
N LYS A 15 26.33 28.42 33.61
CA LYS A 15 27.41 28.64 32.65
C LYS A 15 28.72 28.09 33.21
N GLY A 16 29.41 27.28 32.41
CA GLY A 16 30.82 26.98 32.58
C GLY A 16 31.18 25.55 32.22
N LEU A 17 31.70 25.35 31.00
CA LEU A 17 32.82 24.46 30.70
C LEU A 17 33.29 24.74 29.26
N SER A 18 34.49 25.27 29.16
CA SER A 18 35.21 25.67 27.96
C SER A 18 35.60 24.49 27.07
N HIS A 19 35.57 24.72 25.76
CA HIS A 19 36.06 23.87 24.68
C HIS A 19 37.50 23.37 24.90
N VAL A 20 37.72 22.05 24.97
CA VAL A 20 38.90 21.36 24.42
C VAL A 20 38.52 19.91 24.00
N ASN A 21 38.56 19.66 22.69
CA ASN A 21 38.80 18.38 21.99
C ASN A 21 38.05 17.09 22.41
N LEU A 22 36.91 16.86 21.76
CA LEU A 22 36.46 15.51 21.38
C LEU A 22 36.39 15.42 19.85
N GLN A 23 37.53 15.11 19.23
CA GLN A 23 37.60 14.71 17.82
C GLN A 23 36.82 13.40 17.63
N LYS A 24 35.57 13.47 17.17
CA LYS A 24 34.88 12.34 16.54
C LYS A 24 35.17 12.40 15.04
N ARG A 25 35.79 11.34 14.51
CA ARG A 25 36.06 11.15 13.08
C ARG A 25 34.76 11.22 12.26
N PRO A 26 34.70 11.95 11.14
CA PRO A 26 33.59 11.83 10.20
C PRO A 26 33.63 10.46 9.52
N SER A 27 32.46 9.80 9.40
CA SER A 27 32.29 8.43 8.89
C SER A 27 32.26 8.32 7.35
N ILE A 28 32.49 9.43 6.63
CA ILE A 28 32.47 9.49 5.16
C ILE A 28 33.69 10.32 4.73
N ALA A 29 34.48 9.78 3.80
CA ALA A 29 35.59 10.51 3.19
C ALA A 29 35.06 11.68 2.33
N PRO A 30 35.66 12.89 2.39
CA PRO A 30 35.31 13.96 1.48
C PRO A 30 35.67 13.55 0.05
N VAL A 31 34.72 13.68 -0.87
CA VAL A 31 34.94 13.53 -2.31
C VAL A 31 35.76 14.74 -2.77
N PRO A 32 36.94 14.57 -3.40
CA PRO A 32 37.73 15.71 -3.87
C PRO A 32 36.97 16.42 -4.99
N ALA A 33 36.49 17.63 -4.73
CA ALA A 33 36.08 18.57 -5.77
C ALA A 33 37.34 19.27 -6.28
N TYR A 34 37.78 18.93 -7.49
CA TYR A 34 38.80 19.69 -8.22
C TYR A 34 38.07 20.52 -9.27
N LEU A 35 37.78 21.78 -8.93
CA LEU A 35 37.46 22.83 -9.90
C LEU A 35 38.12 24.11 -9.38
N GLU A 36 38.98 24.68 -10.22
CA GLU A 36 39.76 25.88 -9.96
C GLU A 36 38.83 27.08 -9.72
N PHE A 37 39.14 27.85 -8.67
CA PHE A 37 38.47 29.11 -8.35
C PHE A 37 38.82 30.17 -9.41
N GLY A 38 37.80 30.67 -10.10
CA GLY A 38 37.82 31.94 -10.81
C GLY A 38 36.75 32.86 -10.21
N ASP A 39 37.16 34.05 -9.81
CA ASP A 39 36.42 35.05 -9.02
C ASP A 39 34.97 35.32 -9.48
N ILE A 40 34.02 35.18 -8.55
CA ILE A 40 32.72 35.86 -8.60
C ILE A 40 32.45 36.47 -7.22
N THR A 41 32.76 37.75 -7.08
CA THR A 41 32.32 38.57 -5.95
C THR A 41 30.84 38.91 -6.11
N VAL A 42 29.97 38.32 -5.29
CA VAL A 42 28.55 38.69 -5.21
C VAL A 42 28.40 39.77 -4.16
N HIS A 43 28.13 41.01 -4.62
CA HIS A 43 27.65 42.09 -3.77
C HIS A 43 26.21 41.79 -3.34
N VAL A 44 25.96 41.80 -2.03
CA VAL A 44 24.62 41.77 -1.46
C VAL A 44 24.20 43.21 -1.22
N GLU A 45 23.31 43.72 -2.05
CA GLU A 45 22.49 44.88 -1.72
C GLU A 45 21.08 44.38 -1.37
N ASP A 46 20.63 44.77 -0.18
CA ASP A 46 19.27 44.57 0.32
C ASP A 46 18.29 45.31 -0.60
N ASP A 47 17.36 44.59 -1.22
CA ASP A 47 16.11 45.21 -1.68
C ASP A 47 14.91 44.41 -1.17
N THR A 48 14.11 45.12 -0.39
CA THR A 48 12.88 44.67 0.24
C THR A 48 11.75 44.70 -0.78
N GLY A 49 11.14 43.55 -1.05
CA GLY A 49 9.76 43.47 -1.54
C GLY A 49 9.57 42.80 -2.90
N SER A 50 9.43 41.47 -2.88
CA SER A 50 8.52 40.75 -3.77
C SER A 50 8.17 39.42 -3.12
N GLU A 51 6.87 39.17 -2.96
CA GLU A 51 6.33 37.85 -2.61
C GLU A 51 6.55 36.92 -3.82
N ASP A 52 7.75 36.36 -3.94
CA ASP A 52 8.04 35.33 -4.92
C ASP A 52 7.45 34.01 -4.44
N SER A 53 6.20 33.80 -4.84
CA SER A 53 5.56 32.50 -4.92
C SER A 53 6.50 31.50 -5.60
N PHE A 54 6.88 30.46 -4.85
CA PHE A 54 7.64 29.33 -5.37
C PHE A 54 6.87 28.71 -6.55
N PRO A 55 7.53 28.44 -7.70
CA PRO A 55 6.89 27.80 -8.84
C PRO A 55 6.80 26.30 -8.59
N PHE A 56 5.90 25.88 -7.71
CA PHE A 56 5.18 24.64 -7.99
C PHE A 56 4.21 25.01 -9.10
N ALA A 57 4.66 24.83 -10.34
CA ALA A 57 3.78 24.88 -11.49
C ALA A 57 2.63 23.90 -11.23
N ASP A 58 1.47 24.44 -10.93
CA ASP A 58 0.19 23.84 -11.24
C ASP A 58 0.24 23.49 -12.74
N GLU A 59 0.70 22.28 -13.08
CA GLU A 59 0.07 21.60 -14.19
C GLU A 59 -1.38 21.47 -13.75
N ASP A 60 -2.23 22.35 -14.30
CA ASP A 60 -3.68 22.32 -14.15
C ASP A 60 -4.16 20.92 -14.53
N ASP A 61 -4.22 20.07 -13.51
CA ASP A 61 -4.89 18.78 -13.49
C ASP A 61 -6.39 19.06 -13.51
N ASP A 62 -6.81 19.73 -14.59
CA ASP A 62 -8.12 20.32 -14.83
C ASP A 62 -9.05 19.19 -15.30
N ASN A 63 -9.23 18.19 -14.46
CA ASN A 63 -10.34 17.28 -14.63
C ASN A 63 -11.57 18.02 -14.08
N PRO A 64 -12.53 18.43 -14.94
CA PRO A 64 -13.64 19.30 -14.53
C PRO A 64 -14.61 18.63 -13.55
N GLU A 65 -14.38 17.37 -13.19
CA GLU A 65 -15.21 16.62 -12.25
C GLU A 65 -14.70 16.72 -10.80
N TYR A 66 -13.41 17.01 -10.60
CA TYR A 66 -12.77 16.99 -9.28
C TYR A 66 -12.46 18.41 -8.77
N VAL A 67 -12.54 18.57 -7.46
CA VAL A 67 -12.16 19.78 -6.72
C VAL A 67 -11.22 19.40 -5.61
N ARG A 68 -10.14 20.16 -5.46
CA ARG A 68 -9.20 20.02 -4.35
C ARG A 68 -9.83 20.66 -3.12
N GLY A 69 -10.01 19.88 -2.06
CA GLY A 69 -10.66 20.36 -0.85
C GLY A 69 -10.47 19.43 0.34
N PHE A 70 -10.92 19.91 1.51
CA PHE A 70 -10.97 19.11 2.71
C PHE A 70 -12.31 18.37 2.77
N PRO A 71 -12.32 17.05 3.08
CA PRO A 71 -13.57 16.32 3.25
C PRO A 71 -14.48 17.03 4.27
N PRO A 72 -15.73 17.36 3.92
CA PRO A 72 -16.61 18.16 4.78
C PRO A 72 -17.08 17.40 6.01
N ILE A 73 -17.13 16.06 5.91
CA ILE A 73 -17.57 15.16 6.98
C ILE A 73 -16.37 14.32 7.38
N THR A 74 -16.01 14.37 8.66
CA THR A 74 -14.98 13.51 9.25
C THR A 74 -15.64 12.45 10.12
N PRO A 75 -15.26 11.17 10.01
CA PRO A 75 -15.93 10.08 10.72
C PRO A 75 -15.67 10.07 12.23
N TYR A 76 -14.59 10.69 12.70
CA TYR A 76 -14.27 10.79 14.11
C TYR A 76 -13.51 12.09 14.45
N ILE A 77 -13.56 12.45 15.74
CA ILE A 77 -12.93 13.65 16.29
C ILE A 77 -11.41 13.46 16.35
N GLY A 78 -10.65 14.48 15.96
CA GLY A 78 -9.18 14.43 15.94
C GLY A 78 -8.58 13.93 14.63
N THR A 79 -9.39 13.84 13.57
CA THR A 79 -8.90 13.63 12.21
C THR A 79 -8.14 14.86 11.74
N SER A 80 -6.91 14.69 11.25
CA SER A 80 -6.14 15.75 10.61
C SER A 80 -6.73 16.06 9.23
N PRO A 81 -7.04 17.33 8.92
CA PRO A 81 -7.56 17.70 7.62
C PRO A 81 -6.44 17.55 6.58
N THR A 82 -6.68 16.71 5.58
CA THR A 82 -5.77 16.47 4.46
C THR A 82 -6.42 16.95 3.17
N LEU A 83 -5.63 17.61 2.33
CA LEU A 83 -6.13 18.12 1.07
C LEU A 83 -6.29 16.93 0.10
N CYS A 84 -7.51 16.69 -0.33
CA CYS A 84 -7.88 15.54 -1.17
C CYS A 84 -8.57 16.00 -2.46
N HIS A 85 -8.58 15.11 -3.44
CA HIS A 85 -9.46 15.21 -4.60
C HIS A 85 -10.86 14.78 -4.20
N LEU A 86 -11.82 15.69 -4.34
CA LEU A 86 -13.23 15.48 -4.02
C LEU A 86 -14.09 15.69 -5.26
N MET A 87 -15.26 15.06 -5.29
CA MET A 87 -16.28 15.30 -6.29
C MET A 87 -16.91 16.69 -6.08
N ARG A 88 -17.23 17.40 -7.17
CA ARG A 88 -17.97 18.68 -7.10
C ARG A 88 -19.34 18.51 -6.46
N ASP A 89 -20.09 17.51 -6.93
CA ASP A 89 -21.41 17.17 -6.43
C ASP A 89 -21.35 15.85 -5.63
N LYS A 90 -22.08 15.82 -4.51
CA LYS A 90 -22.20 14.62 -3.67
C LYS A 90 -22.80 13.49 -4.49
N ARG A 91 -22.10 12.35 -4.58
CA ARG A 91 -22.63 11.16 -5.26
C ARG A 91 -23.82 10.58 -4.46
N PRO A 92 -24.92 10.19 -5.12
CA PRO A 92 -26.04 9.57 -4.43
C PRO A 92 -25.60 8.23 -3.84
N LEU A 93 -26.10 7.91 -2.64
CA LEU A 93 -25.65 6.74 -1.87
C LEU A 93 -25.84 5.41 -2.62
N CYS A 94 -26.88 5.31 -3.45
CA CYS A 94 -27.13 4.14 -4.28
C CYS A 94 -26.03 3.90 -5.34
N CYS A 95 -25.37 4.94 -5.86
CA CYS A 95 -24.29 4.82 -6.83
C CYS A 95 -22.97 4.35 -6.24
N LEU A 96 -22.82 4.38 -4.91
CA LEU A 96 -21.62 3.85 -4.25
C LEU A 96 -21.65 2.32 -4.21
N GLN A 97 -22.83 1.71 -4.29
CA GLN A 97 -22.97 0.26 -4.19
C GLN A 97 -22.79 -0.39 -5.57
N LEU A 98 -21.76 -1.25 -5.71
CA LEU A 98 -21.37 -1.82 -7.00
C LEU A 98 -22.34 -2.91 -7.52
N SER A 99 -22.94 -3.67 -6.61
CA SER A 99 -23.75 -4.85 -6.94
C SER A 99 -25.26 -4.55 -7.04
N GLN A 100 -25.67 -3.29 -6.89
CA GLN A 100 -27.08 -2.90 -6.97
C GLN A 100 -27.29 -1.94 -8.13
N ILE A 101 -28.21 -2.33 -9.02
CA ILE A 101 -28.68 -1.45 -10.09
C ILE A 101 -29.53 -0.36 -9.44
N CYS A 102 -29.28 0.89 -9.81
CA CYS A 102 -30.08 2.03 -9.38
C CYS A 102 -30.50 2.87 -10.60
N ASP A 103 -31.45 3.77 -10.41
CA ASP A 103 -31.96 4.63 -11.50
C ASP A 103 -30.87 5.51 -12.15
N HIS A 104 -29.78 5.77 -11.42
CA HIS A 104 -28.64 6.54 -11.89
C HIS A 104 -27.57 5.68 -12.61
N CYS A 105 -27.51 4.37 -12.34
CA CYS A 105 -26.45 3.49 -12.81
C CYS A 105 -26.95 2.05 -12.92
N CYS A 106 -26.94 1.52 -14.15
CA CYS A 106 -27.39 0.16 -14.45
C CYS A 106 -26.28 -0.89 -14.43
N TYR A 107 -25.07 -0.52 -13.99
CA TYR A 107 -23.94 -1.44 -13.90
C TYR A 107 -24.07 -2.33 -12.67
N ASN A 108 -23.78 -3.62 -12.84
CA ASN A 108 -23.83 -4.65 -11.79
C ASN A 108 -22.46 -5.28 -11.52
N ASN A 109 -21.46 -4.96 -12.35
CA ASN A 109 -20.13 -5.55 -12.26
C ASN A 109 -19.07 -4.47 -12.41
N ALA A 110 -17.95 -4.60 -11.66
CA ALA A 110 -16.81 -3.68 -11.78
C ALA A 110 -16.32 -3.52 -13.22
N LYS A 111 -16.41 -4.58 -14.03
CA LYS A 111 -16.01 -4.57 -15.44
C LYS A 111 -16.81 -3.60 -16.31
N GLU A 112 -18.06 -3.35 -15.96
CA GLU A 112 -18.97 -2.51 -16.76
C GLU A 112 -18.67 -1.02 -16.57
N TYR A 113 -18.09 -0.64 -15.42
CA TYR A 113 -17.67 0.73 -15.16
C TYR A 113 -16.46 1.19 -16.00
N ASN A 114 -15.76 0.25 -16.65
CA ASN A 114 -14.63 0.51 -17.56
C ASN A 114 -13.63 1.56 -17.03
N TRP A 115 -13.12 1.33 -15.83
CA TRP A 115 -12.20 2.26 -15.17
C TRP A 115 -10.89 2.45 -15.95
N PRO A 116 -10.30 3.67 -15.93
CA PRO A 116 -9.05 3.96 -16.63
C PRO A 116 -7.86 3.22 -16.02
N ASN A 117 -7.81 3.17 -14.68
CA ASN A 117 -6.75 2.53 -13.91
C ASN A 117 -7.22 1.23 -13.27
N ARG A 118 -6.26 0.37 -12.93
CA ARG A 118 -6.53 -0.89 -12.23
C ARG A 118 -7.06 -0.65 -10.82
N ALA A 119 -8.03 -1.45 -10.43
CA ALA A 119 -8.71 -1.29 -9.15
C ALA A 119 -7.85 -1.77 -7.96
N ILE A 120 -8.13 -1.21 -6.79
CA ILE A 120 -7.69 -1.69 -5.49
C ILE A 120 -8.92 -2.29 -4.82
N ILE A 121 -8.86 -3.57 -4.48
CA ILE A 121 -9.92 -4.25 -3.74
C ILE A 121 -9.50 -4.31 -2.27
N VAL A 122 -10.39 -3.92 -1.37
CA VAL A 122 -10.17 -4.02 0.08
C VAL A 122 -11.26 -4.91 0.66
N ALA A 123 -10.88 -5.98 1.36
CA ALA A 123 -11.79 -6.86 2.06
C ALA A 123 -11.70 -6.68 3.57
N ALA A 124 -12.82 -6.43 4.22
CA ALA A 124 -12.93 -6.24 5.67
C ALA A 124 -14.28 -6.77 6.21
N ASP A 125 -14.37 -7.03 7.52
CA ASP A 125 -15.63 -7.45 8.16
C ASP A 125 -16.65 -6.30 8.18
N TYR A 126 -16.25 -5.14 8.68
CA TYR A 126 -17.10 -3.96 8.80
C TYR A 126 -16.39 -2.68 8.34
N ALA A 127 -17.18 -1.65 8.02
CA ALA A 127 -16.69 -0.33 7.68
C ALA A 127 -16.15 0.41 8.91
N SER A 128 -14.86 0.23 9.20
CA SER A 128 -14.20 0.90 10.31
C SER A 128 -13.69 2.29 9.93
N ASN A 129 -13.45 3.14 10.94
CA ASN A 129 -12.75 4.41 10.78
C ASN A 129 -11.34 4.25 10.18
N GLY A 130 -10.73 3.06 10.33
CA GLY A 130 -9.45 2.72 9.70
C GLY A 130 -9.52 2.73 8.17
N LEU A 131 -10.65 2.34 7.57
CA LEU A 131 -10.84 2.38 6.12
C LEU A 131 -10.89 3.80 5.57
N TYR A 132 -11.38 4.77 6.36
CA TYR A 132 -11.29 6.17 5.99
C TYR A 132 -9.82 6.63 5.90
N ASN A 133 -9.01 6.25 6.90
CA ASN A 133 -7.56 6.52 6.89
C ASN A 133 -6.80 5.77 5.78
N PHE A 134 -7.39 4.71 5.22
CA PHE A 134 -6.88 4.04 4.03
C PHE A 134 -7.18 4.84 2.74
N ILE A 135 -8.39 5.40 2.62
CA ILE A 135 -8.83 6.14 1.42
C ILE A 135 -8.13 7.50 1.31
N VAL A 136 -7.97 8.21 2.44
CA VAL A 136 -7.46 9.59 2.48
C VAL A 136 -6.10 9.75 1.78
N PRO A 137 -5.04 8.99 2.13
CA PRO A 137 -3.74 9.13 1.45
C PRO A 137 -3.79 8.77 -0.04
N LEU A 138 -4.65 7.81 -0.43
CA LEU A 138 -4.84 7.40 -1.82
C LEU A 138 -5.61 8.42 -2.67
N ARG A 139 -6.27 9.38 -2.02
CA ARG A 139 -7.00 10.49 -2.64
C ARG A 139 -6.37 11.85 -2.38
N SER A 140 -5.18 11.89 -1.79
CA SER A 140 -4.49 13.14 -1.51
C SER A 140 -4.19 13.92 -2.80
N HIS A 141 -4.25 15.25 -2.70
CA HIS A 141 -3.85 16.17 -3.76
C HIS A 141 -2.41 15.95 -4.25
N ALA A 142 -1.53 15.44 -3.38
CA ALA A 142 -0.14 15.11 -3.75
C ALA A 142 -0.04 14.08 -4.89
N ARG A 143 -1.12 13.32 -5.17
CA ARG A 143 -1.21 12.42 -6.33
C ARG A 143 -1.94 13.12 -7.46
N PRO A 144 -1.45 13.05 -8.70
CA PRO A 144 -2.18 13.60 -9.85
C PRO A 144 -3.44 12.78 -10.15
N SER A 145 -4.50 13.43 -10.61
CA SER A 145 -5.85 12.86 -10.77
C SER A 145 -5.89 11.68 -11.73
N TYR A 146 -5.09 11.72 -12.79
CA TYR A 146 -5.01 10.64 -13.78
C TYR A 146 -4.38 9.34 -13.22
N THR A 147 -3.70 9.40 -12.07
CA THR A 147 -3.12 8.21 -11.40
C THR A 147 -4.01 7.64 -10.30
N LEU A 148 -5.21 8.18 -10.11
CA LEU A 148 -6.15 7.70 -9.10
C LEU A 148 -6.67 6.32 -9.48
N ASN A 149 -6.46 5.35 -8.58
CA ASN A 149 -6.96 4.00 -8.74
C ASN A 149 -8.39 3.89 -8.17
N PRO A 150 -9.33 3.22 -8.84
CA PRO A 150 -10.63 2.89 -8.26
C PRO A 150 -10.46 2.04 -7.00
N ILE A 151 -11.29 2.26 -5.98
CA ILE A 151 -11.28 1.48 -4.74
C ILE A 151 -12.61 0.77 -4.58
N VAL A 152 -12.58 -0.55 -4.38
CA VAL A 152 -13.77 -1.38 -4.13
C VAL A 152 -13.65 -1.99 -2.74
N LEU A 153 -14.56 -1.64 -1.85
CA LEU A 153 -14.65 -2.19 -0.50
C LEU A 153 -15.62 -3.39 -0.49
N ILE A 154 -15.12 -4.60 -0.23
CA ILE A 154 -15.92 -5.79 0.03
C ILE A 154 -16.10 -5.90 1.54
N LEU A 155 -17.34 -5.76 2.00
CA LEU A 155 -17.69 -5.76 3.42
C LEU A 155 -18.65 -6.91 3.73
N GLU A 156 -18.47 -7.57 4.88
CA GLU A 156 -19.40 -8.62 5.32
C GLU A 156 -20.65 -8.04 5.99
N LYS A 157 -20.54 -6.84 6.54
CA LYS A 157 -21.63 -6.06 7.14
C LYS A 157 -21.89 -4.79 6.36
N THR A 158 -23.16 -4.37 6.34
CA THR A 158 -23.55 -3.11 5.70
C THR A 158 -22.89 -1.92 6.42
N PRO A 159 -22.31 -0.96 5.67
CA PRO A 159 -21.69 0.21 6.26
C PRO A 159 -22.71 1.16 6.90
N ASP A 160 -22.28 1.88 7.93
CA ASP A 160 -23.09 2.92 8.56
C ASP A 160 -23.30 4.12 7.63
N MET A 161 -24.43 4.81 7.82
CA MET A 161 -24.78 6.00 7.03
C MET A 161 -23.72 7.10 7.13
N THR A 162 -23.14 7.31 8.32
CA THR A 162 -22.08 8.30 8.56
C THR A 162 -20.84 8.04 7.70
N PHE A 163 -20.46 6.77 7.55
CA PHE A 163 -19.35 6.34 6.71
C PHE A 163 -19.67 6.55 5.23
N LEU A 164 -20.88 6.22 4.78
CA LEU A 164 -21.32 6.44 3.41
C LEU A 164 -21.36 7.92 3.02
N GLU A 165 -21.83 8.79 3.92
CA GLU A 165 -21.81 10.25 3.72
C GLU A 165 -20.41 10.85 3.69
N THR A 166 -19.45 10.20 4.33
CA THR A 166 -18.05 10.59 4.23
C THR A 166 -17.50 10.19 2.85
N ILE A 167 -17.74 8.94 2.43
CA ILE A 167 -17.13 8.38 1.22
C ILE A 167 -17.70 8.93 -0.07
N CYS A 168 -18.96 9.37 -0.08
CA CYS A 168 -19.62 9.87 -1.29
C CYS A 168 -18.95 11.10 -1.91
N HIS A 169 -18.09 11.80 -1.16
CA HIS A 169 -17.30 12.93 -1.65
C HIS A 169 -16.03 12.49 -2.38
N PHE A 170 -15.53 11.26 -2.17
CA PHE A 170 -14.33 10.80 -2.83
C PHE A 170 -14.61 10.22 -4.23
N PRO A 171 -13.72 10.47 -5.20
CA PRO A 171 -13.86 9.94 -6.54
C PRO A 171 -13.58 8.43 -6.59
N MET A 172 -14.33 7.72 -7.42
CA MET A 172 -14.10 6.31 -7.77
C MET A 172 -13.96 5.36 -6.55
N VAL A 173 -14.72 5.62 -5.48
CA VAL A 173 -14.84 4.70 -4.34
C VAL A 173 -16.20 4.03 -4.40
N TYR A 174 -16.20 2.71 -4.25
CA TYR A 174 -17.38 1.86 -4.28
C TYR A 174 -17.32 0.84 -3.14
N TRP A 175 -18.48 0.33 -2.73
CA TRP A 175 -18.58 -0.77 -1.79
C TRP A 175 -19.55 -1.85 -2.28
N MET A 176 -19.40 -3.06 -1.75
CA MET A 176 -20.33 -4.15 -1.96
C MET A 176 -20.40 -5.04 -0.73
N LEU A 177 -21.55 -5.66 -0.51
CA LEU A 177 -21.72 -6.70 0.49
C LEU A 177 -21.20 -8.02 -0.09
N GLY A 178 -20.32 -8.71 0.62
CA GLY A 178 -19.76 -9.98 0.18
C GLY A 178 -18.62 -10.48 1.06
N SER A 179 -18.11 -11.68 0.76
CA SER A 179 -16.97 -12.27 1.47
C SER A 179 -15.89 -12.76 0.52
N ILE A 180 -14.64 -12.76 0.98
CA ILE A 180 -13.48 -13.28 0.23
C ILE A 180 -13.50 -14.80 0.03
N GLU A 181 -14.29 -15.50 0.83
CA GLU A 181 -14.47 -16.95 0.72
C GLU A 181 -15.30 -17.30 -0.52
N GLN A 182 -16.16 -16.38 -0.96
CA GLN A 182 -17.00 -16.57 -2.13
C GLN A 182 -16.35 -16.00 -3.38
N ILE A 183 -16.01 -16.89 -4.32
CA ILE A 183 -15.33 -16.52 -5.57
C ILE A 183 -16.20 -15.57 -6.42
N GLU A 184 -17.53 -15.72 -6.38
CA GLU A 184 -18.43 -14.85 -7.14
C GLU A 184 -18.30 -13.37 -6.74
N ASP A 185 -18.14 -13.09 -5.45
CA ASP A 185 -18.05 -11.72 -4.94
C ASP A 185 -16.73 -11.08 -5.39
N LEU A 186 -15.63 -11.85 -5.38
CA LEU A 186 -14.34 -11.42 -5.94
C LEU A 186 -14.42 -11.16 -7.45
N LEU A 187 -15.19 -11.97 -8.18
CA LEU A 187 -15.40 -11.77 -9.62
C LEU A 187 -16.26 -10.54 -9.92
N ARG A 188 -17.29 -10.26 -9.12
CA ARG A 188 -18.12 -9.04 -9.19
C ARG A 188 -17.33 -7.78 -8.84
N ALA A 189 -16.44 -7.87 -7.84
CA ALA A 189 -15.49 -6.82 -7.48
C ALA A 189 -14.43 -6.56 -8.56
N GLY A 190 -14.29 -7.46 -9.54
CA GLY A 190 -13.37 -7.30 -10.65
C GLY A 190 -11.93 -7.67 -10.34
N ILE A 191 -11.68 -8.73 -9.55
CA ILE A 191 -10.33 -9.17 -9.17
C ILE A 191 -9.36 -9.35 -10.36
N ASN A 192 -9.87 -9.71 -11.54
CA ASN A 192 -9.05 -9.85 -12.75
C ASN A 192 -8.51 -8.51 -13.29
N LEU A 193 -9.15 -7.39 -12.95
CA LEU A 193 -8.75 -6.04 -13.31
C LEU A 193 -8.03 -5.32 -12.17
N ALA A 194 -8.00 -5.93 -10.98
CA ALA A 194 -7.37 -5.37 -9.81
C ALA A 194 -5.85 -5.53 -9.88
N ASP A 195 -5.13 -4.51 -9.43
CA ASP A 195 -3.68 -4.59 -9.26
C ASP A 195 -3.34 -5.12 -7.88
N ASN A 196 -4.05 -4.61 -6.87
CA ASN A 196 -3.81 -4.92 -5.47
C ASN A 196 -5.11 -5.35 -4.78
N VAL A 197 -5.01 -6.43 -4.00
CA VAL A 197 -6.08 -6.94 -3.13
C VAL A 197 -5.58 -6.87 -1.70
N VAL A 198 -6.19 -6.01 -0.90
CA VAL A 198 -5.88 -5.80 0.51
C VAL A 198 -6.89 -6.57 1.36
N ILE A 199 -6.41 -7.48 2.19
CA ILE A 199 -7.24 -8.31 3.07
C ILE A 199 -6.91 -7.90 4.51
N VAL A 200 -7.88 -7.24 5.15
CA VAL A 200 -7.83 -6.79 6.53
C VAL A 200 -8.23 -7.96 7.43
N ASN A 201 -7.61 -8.07 8.60
CA ASN A 201 -7.89 -9.21 9.47
C ASN A 201 -9.31 -9.15 10.04
N LYS A 202 -9.98 -10.31 10.10
CA LYS A 202 -11.35 -10.44 10.63
C LYS A 202 -11.30 -10.77 12.13
N GLU A 203 -11.22 -9.76 12.99
CA GLU A 203 -11.18 -9.98 14.44
C GLU A 203 -12.36 -10.82 14.98
N SER A 204 -13.54 -10.69 14.35
CA SER A 204 -14.75 -11.45 14.70
C SER A 204 -14.69 -12.94 14.34
N SER A 205 -13.90 -13.30 13.33
CA SER A 205 -13.77 -14.67 12.82
C SER A 205 -12.54 -15.38 13.36
N ASN A 206 -11.74 -14.71 14.19
CA ASN A 206 -10.55 -15.26 14.79
C ASN A 206 -10.93 -16.23 15.91
N SER A 207 -10.33 -17.42 15.92
CA SER A 207 -10.51 -18.36 17.02
C SER A 207 -10.01 -17.73 18.33
N GLN A 208 -10.89 -17.65 19.33
CA GLN A 208 -10.54 -17.15 20.66
C GLN A 208 -9.82 -18.20 21.53
N GLU A 209 -9.85 -19.46 21.11
CA GLU A 209 -9.31 -20.58 21.89
C GLU A 209 -7.79 -20.69 21.79
N GLU A 210 -7.24 -20.52 20.58
CA GLU A 210 -5.79 -20.54 20.35
C GLU A 210 -5.33 -19.36 19.52
N GLU A 211 -4.40 -18.62 20.10
CA GLU A 211 -3.69 -17.49 19.50
C GLU A 211 -3.03 -17.84 18.14
N THR A 212 -2.54 -19.07 17.97
CA THR A 212 -1.92 -19.49 16.70
C THR A 212 -2.93 -19.72 15.59
N LEU A 213 -4.15 -20.13 15.94
CA LEU A 213 -5.22 -20.45 14.99
C LEU A 213 -6.06 -19.23 14.61
N ALA A 214 -5.83 -18.09 15.27
CA ALA A 214 -6.58 -16.85 15.04
C ALA A 214 -6.67 -16.50 13.55
N ASP A 215 -5.56 -16.54 12.82
CA ASP A 215 -5.51 -16.11 11.41
C ASP A 215 -5.83 -17.23 10.39
N CYS A 216 -6.23 -18.44 10.83
CA CYS A 216 -6.35 -19.60 9.94
C CYS A 216 -7.32 -19.38 8.77
N ASN A 217 -8.49 -18.82 9.04
CA ASN A 217 -9.52 -18.58 8.01
C ASN A 217 -9.00 -17.64 6.92
N THR A 218 -8.38 -16.53 7.34
CA THR A 218 -7.76 -15.55 6.44
C THR A 218 -6.66 -16.18 5.60
N ILE A 219 -5.76 -16.96 6.20
CA ILE A 219 -4.65 -17.62 5.49
C ILE A 219 -5.17 -18.61 4.45
N VAL A 220 -6.17 -19.42 4.78
CA VAL A 220 -6.76 -20.41 3.86
C VAL A 220 -7.48 -19.72 2.70
N ALA A 221 -8.25 -18.67 2.97
CA ALA A 221 -8.91 -17.87 1.93
C ALA A 221 -7.88 -17.25 0.98
N VAL A 222 -6.84 -16.60 1.52
CA VAL A 222 -5.78 -15.98 0.71
C VAL A 222 -5.04 -17.01 -0.13
N GLN A 223 -4.73 -18.18 0.43
CA GLN A 223 -4.06 -19.24 -0.31
C GLN A 223 -4.91 -19.75 -1.48
N THR A 224 -6.23 -19.75 -1.33
CA THR A 224 -7.17 -20.08 -2.40
C THR A 224 -7.15 -19.03 -3.49
N ILE A 225 -7.24 -17.74 -3.14
CA ILE A 225 -7.16 -16.61 -4.07
C ILE A 225 -5.83 -16.61 -4.83
N PHE A 226 -4.72 -16.82 -4.13
CA PHE A 226 -3.37 -16.86 -4.72
C PHE A 226 -3.23 -17.96 -5.79
N ARG A 227 -3.89 -19.11 -5.60
CA ARG A 227 -3.90 -20.19 -6.59
C ARG A 227 -4.77 -19.89 -7.80
N LEU A 228 -5.91 -19.22 -7.59
CA LEU A 228 -6.86 -18.89 -8.65
C LEU A 228 -6.43 -17.67 -9.48
N PHE A 229 -5.82 -16.67 -8.85
CA PHE A 229 -5.47 -15.37 -9.45
C PHE A 229 -3.99 -15.04 -9.22
N PRO A 230 -3.06 -15.70 -9.91
CA PRO A 230 -1.62 -15.49 -9.71
C PRO A 230 -1.12 -14.12 -10.17
N SER A 231 -1.91 -13.37 -10.93
CA SER A 231 -1.59 -12.03 -11.40
C SER A 231 -1.93 -10.93 -10.40
N ALA A 232 -2.77 -11.22 -9.39
CA ALA A 232 -3.17 -10.23 -8.40
C ALA A 232 -2.10 -10.12 -7.31
N ASN A 233 -1.71 -8.90 -6.96
CA ASN A 233 -0.86 -8.66 -5.80
C ASN A 233 -1.72 -8.67 -4.53
N ILE A 234 -1.44 -9.54 -3.58
CA ILE A 234 -2.26 -9.72 -2.38
C ILE A 234 -1.47 -9.24 -1.16
N ILE A 235 -2.04 -8.27 -0.45
CA ILE A 235 -1.52 -7.73 0.80
C ILE A 235 -2.45 -8.18 1.93
N THR A 236 -1.91 -8.86 2.93
CA THR A 236 -2.71 -9.42 4.03
C THR A 236 -2.25 -8.91 5.36
N GLU A 237 -3.20 -8.47 6.16
CA GLU A 237 -3.01 -8.22 7.58
C GLU A 237 -3.18 -9.52 8.38
N LEU A 238 -2.26 -9.78 9.30
CA LEU A 238 -2.33 -10.89 10.26
C LEU A 238 -2.22 -10.34 11.68
N THR A 239 -2.79 -11.02 12.66
CA THR A 239 -2.57 -10.68 14.08
C THR A 239 -1.15 -11.02 14.51
N GLN A 240 -0.67 -12.20 14.12
CA GLN A 240 0.61 -12.71 14.59
C GLN A 240 1.69 -12.73 13.50
N SER A 241 2.86 -12.17 13.83
CA SER A 241 4.04 -12.27 12.99
C SER A 241 4.53 -13.71 12.80
N SER A 242 4.19 -14.63 13.72
CA SER A 242 4.50 -16.06 13.64
C SER A 242 3.82 -16.74 12.44
N ASN A 243 2.60 -16.34 12.10
CA ASN A 243 1.74 -16.94 11.08
C ASN A 243 2.13 -16.57 9.64
N MET A 244 2.96 -15.54 9.45
CA MET A 244 3.43 -15.10 8.13
C MET A 244 4.09 -16.21 7.30
N ARG A 245 4.57 -17.28 7.95
CA ARG A 245 5.20 -18.41 7.29
C ARG A 245 4.25 -19.27 6.45
N PHE A 246 2.96 -19.21 6.73
CA PHE A 246 1.95 -19.99 6.02
C PHE A 246 1.45 -19.29 4.75
N MET A 247 1.82 -18.01 4.58
CA MET A 247 1.45 -17.22 3.41
C MET A 247 2.22 -17.70 2.17
N GLN A 248 1.49 -17.81 1.05
CA GLN A 248 2.05 -18.15 -0.27
C GLN A 248 2.82 -19.48 -0.28
N PHE A 249 2.35 -20.47 0.49
CA PHE A 249 3.01 -21.76 0.61
C PHE A 249 3.10 -22.50 -0.74
N ARG A 250 4.29 -23.04 -1.02
CA ARG A 250 4.58 -23.92 -2.16
C ARG A 250 5.33 -25.15 -1.65
N ALA A 251 4.90 -26.34 -2.09
CA ALA A 251 5.44 -27.61 -1.58
C ALA A 251 6.94 -27.80 -1.88
N ASN A 252 7.40 -27.42 -3.08
CA ASN A 252 8.77 -27.62 -3.53
C ASN A 252 9.54 -26.30 -3.68
N ASP A 253 9.75 -25.58 -2.57
CA ASP A 253 10.58 -24.36 -2.56
C ASP A 253 11.83 -24.51 -1.68
N LEU A 254 12.93 -24.92 -2.32
CA LEU A 254 14.24 -25.06 -1.67
C LEU A 254 14.73 -23.72 -1.08
N TYR A 255 14.43 -22.61 -1.73
CA TYR A 255 14.90 -21.29 -1.28
C TYR A 255 14.18 -20.87 0.01
N SER A 256 12.86 -21.10 0.09
CA SER A 256 12.11 -20.87 1.33
C SER A 256 12.63 -21.75 2.48
N TYR A 257 13.00 -23.00 2.17
CA TYR A 257 13.62 -23.88 3.16
C TYR A 257 14.99 -23.37 3.65
N GLU A 258 15.87 -22.91 2.75
CA GLU A 258 17.16 -22.32 3.14
C GLU A 258 16.99 -21.06 4.00
N LEU A 259 16.03 -20.18 3.67
CA LEU A 259 15.71 -19.01 4.48
C LEU A 259 15.20 -19.39 5.88
N SER A 260 14.43 -20.46 6.00
CA SER A 260 13.97 -20.96 7.32
C SER A 260 15.14 -21.40 8.22
N LYS A 261 16.21 -21.96 7.65
CA LYS A 261 17.44 -22.28 8.41
C LYS A 261 18.15 -21.03 8.90
N ARG A 262 18.16 -19.96 8.11
CA ARG A 262 18.75 -18.67 8.49
C ARG A 262 17.92 -17.98 9.58
N GLU A 263 16.60 -17.98 9.43
CA GLU A 263 15.66 -17.50 10.45
C GLU A 263 15.91 -18.18 11.80
N LYS A 264 16.01 -19.53 11.82
CA LYS A 264 16.27 -20.27 13.05
C LYS A 264 17.59 -19.85 13.72
N LYS A 265 18.66 -19.71 12.94
CA LYS A 265 19.96 -19.24 13.44
C LYS A 265 19.87 -17.82 14.03
N GLU A 266 19.18 -16.90 13.37
CA GLU A 266 19.02 -15.53 13.87
C GLU A 266 18.11 -15.45 15.11
N LYS A 267 17.11 -16.33 15.21
CA LYS A 267 16.30 -16.47 16.42
C LYS A 267 17.14 -17.00 17.59
N GLU A 268 18.00 -17.98 17.36
CA GLU A 268 18.94 -18.51 18.37
C GLU A 268 19.94 -17.45 18.85
N ARG A 269 20.26 -16.46 18.01
CA ARG A 269 21.08 -15.29 18.39
C ARG A 269 20.32 -14.25 19.24
N GLY A 270 19.02 -14.42 19.43
CA GLY A 270 18.17 -13.49 20.19
C GLY A 270 17.63 -12.31 19.37
N SER A 271 17.59 -12.40 18.04
CA SER A 271 17.04 -11.32 17.21
C SER A 271 15.51 -11.26 17.29
N HIS A 272 14.98 -10.07 17.58
CA HIS A 272 13.54 -9.80 17.64
C HIS A 272 12.87 -9.70 16.25
N ILE A 273 13.66 -9.58 15.16
CA ILE A 273 13.15 -9.43 13.78
C ILE A 273 13.48 -10.64 12.90
N SER A 274 13.57 -11.83 13.48
CA SER A 274 13.88 -13.08 12.75
C SER A 274 12.97 -13.35 11.54
N TYR A 275 11.71 -12.88 11.58
CA TYR A 275 10.76 -12.96 10.47
C TYR A 275 11.13 -12.11 9.24
N MET A 276 12.14 -11.23 9.32
CA MET A 276 12.62 -10.42 8.18
C MET A 276 13.01 -11.28 6.97
N PHE A 277 13.50 -12.50 7.20
CA PHE A 277 13.89 -13.42 6.14
C PHE A 277 12.70 -14.17 5.52
N ARG A 278 11.46 -13.89 5.91
CA ARG A 278 10.30 -14.54 5.30
C ARG A 278 9.97 -13.83 3.99
N LEU A 279 9.84 -14.62 2.92
CA LEU A 279 9.55 -14.10 1.58
C LEU A 279 8.28 -13.23 1.52
N PRO A 280 7.14 -13.64 2.10
CA PRO A 280 5.92 -12.83 2.04
C PRO A 280 6.06 -11.47 2.75
N PHE A 281 6.83 -11.42 3.83
CA PHE A 281 7.14 -10.19 4.56
C PHE A 281 8.06 -9.28 3.74
N ALA A 282 9.19 -9.80 3.24
CA ALA A 282 10.15 -9.03 2.44
C ALA A 282 9.55 -8.52 1.11
N ALA A 283 8.56 -9.23 0.56
CA ALA A 283 7.83 -8.80 -0.63
C ALA A 283 6.83 -7.66 -0.37
N GLY A 284 6.48 -7.39 0.90
CA GLY A 284 5.43 -6.43 1.27
C GLY A 284 4.01 -6.99 1.19
N ASN A 285 3.85 -8.32 1.09
CA ASN A 285 2.54 -8.98 0.96
C ASN A 285 1.89 -9.25 2.31
N VAL A 286 2.63 -9.12 3.41
CA VAL A 286 2.13 -9.43 4.75
C VAL A 286 2.51 -8.32 5.71
N PHE A 287 1.53 -7.88 6.48
CA PHE A 287 1.67 -6.89 7.53
C PHE A 287 1.04 -7.42 8.81
N SER A 288 1.58 -7.02 9.97
CA SER A 288 1.04 -7.44 11.27
C SER A 288 0.99 -6.24 12.19
N ALA A 289 -0.16 -6.04 12.85
CA ALA A 289 -0.36 -4.90 13.75
C ALA A 289 0.71 -4.83 14.86
N SER A 290 1.10 -5.99 15.40
CA SER A 290 2.17 -6.11 16.42
C SER A 290 3.55 -5.60 16.00
N MET A 291 3.78 -5.34 14.70
CA MET A 291 5.01 -4.70 14.24
C MET A 291 5.10 -3.24 14.67
N LEU A 292 3.95 -2.57 14.82
CA LEU A 292 3.86 -1.17 15.21
C LEU A 292 4.07 -0.95 16.71
N ASP A 293 3.94 -1.97 17.55
CA ASP A 293 4.17 -1.86 19.00
C ASP A 293 5.59 -1.37 19.31
N THR A 294 6.55 -1.77 18.48
CA THR A 294 7.94 -1.31 18.59
C THR A 294 8.10 0.19 18.36
N LEU A 295 7.22 0.82 17.57
CA LEU A 295 7.20 2.25 17.35
C LEU A 295 6.86 2.99 18.65
N LEU A 296 5.90 2.47 19.43
CA LEU A 296 5.53 3.06 20.72
C LEU A 296 6.69 3.00 21.72
N TYR A 297 7.39 1.87 21.80
CA TYR A 297 8.58 1.76 22.65
C TYR A 297 9.73 2.68 22.20
N GLN A 298 9.90 2.88 20.89
CA GLN A 298 10.89 3.80 20.37
C GLN A 298 10.51 5.27 20.62
N ALA A 299 9.22 5.58 20.61
CA ALA A 299 8.71 6.92 20.87
C ALA A 299 9.05 7.41 22.28
N PHE A 300 9.21 6.50 23.26
CA PHE A 300 9.67 6.85 24.60
C PHE A 300 11.06 7.53 24.61
N VAL A 301 11.96 7.11 23.71
CA VAL A 301 13.31 7.68 23.60
C VAL A 301 13.35 8.79 22.56
N LYS A 302 12.50 8.71 21.54
CA LYS A 302 12.50 9.59 20.37
C LYS A 302 11.11 10.16 20.13
N ASP A 303 10.84 11.29 20.74
CA ASP A 303 9.53 11.97 20.70
C ASP A 303 9.05 12.30 19.28
N TYR A 304 9.98 12.49 18.33
CA TYR A 304 9.66 12.84 16.95
C TYR A 304 9.21 11.66 16.09
N VAL A 305 9.39 10.40 16.51
CA VAL A 305 9.18 9.22 15.65
C VAL A 305 7.73 9.08 15.23
N ILE A 306 6.77 9.32 16.13
CA ILE A 306 5.34 9.23 15.82
C ILE A 306 4.96 10.29 14.77
N THR A 307 5.31 11.55 15.03
CA THR A 307 5.03 12.66 14.11
C THR A 307 5.68 12.42 12.74
N PHE A 308 6.94 11.96 12.72
CA PHE A 308 7.66 11.65 11.49
C PHE A 308 6.98 10.56 10.67
N VAL A 309 6.58 9.45 11.30
CA VAL A 309 5.90 8.34 10.59
C VAL A 309 4.52 8.78 10.09
N ARG A 310 3.78 9.59 10.86
CA ARG A 310 2.46 10.12 10.43
C ARG A 310 2.55 11.04 9.21
N LEU A 311 3.58 11.89 9.16
CA LEU A 311 3.90 12.71 7.97
C LEU A 311 4.30 11.82 6.79
N LEU A 312 5.13 10.80 7.02
CA LEU A 312 5.60 9.89 5.97
C LEU A 312 4.44 9.09 5.34
N LEU A 313 3.47 8.66 6.15
CA LEU A 313 2.26 7.98 5.69
C LEU A 313 1.23 8.93 5.05
N GLY A 314 1.41 10.25 5.19
CA GLY A 314 0.47 11.25 4.69
C GLY A 314 -0.85 11.32 5.47
N ILE A 315 -0.87 10.81 6.71
CA ILE A 315 -2.03 10.94 7.61
C ILE A 315 -2.12 12.38 8.11
N ASP A 316 -0.99 12.91 8.58
CA ASP A 316 -0.87 14.32 8.91
C ASP A 316 -0.18 15.04 7.75
N GLN A 317 -0.65 16.23 7.43
CA GLN A 317 -0.03 17.11 6.44
C GLN A 317 0.25 18.46 7.11
N ALA A 318 1.46 18.96 6.89
CA ALA A 318 1.89 20.28 7.34
C ALA A 318 2.27 21.09 6.10
N VAL A 319 2.18 22.42 6.20
CA VAL A 319 2.65 23.28 5.11
C VAL A 319 4.14 23.01 4.88
N GLY A 320 4.51 22.68 3.64
CA GLY A 320 5.88 22.27 3.29
C GLY A 320 6.24 20.81 3.59
N SER A 321 5.27 19.95 3.97
CA SER A 321 5.53 18.51 4.08
C SER A 321 5.63 17.83 2.71
N GLY A 322 6.55 16.86 2.58
CA GLY A 322 6.65 16.00 1.40
C GLY A 322 5.68 14.82 1.42
N HIS A 323 5.67 14.04 0.34
CA HIS A 323 4.89 12.80 0.22
C HIS A 323 5.77 11.65 -0.29
N LEU A 324 5.36 10.41 -0.01
CA LEU A 324 6.02 9.24 -0.57
C LEU A 324 5.59 9.02 -2.03
N SER A 325 6.55 9.04 -2.94
CA SER A 325 6.38 8.68 -4.34
C SER A 325 7.14 7.39 -4.66
N CYS A 326 6.72 6.70 -5.73
CA CYS A 326 7.44 5.56 -6.26
C CYS A 326 7.76 5.79 -7.74
N MET A 327 9.05 5.77 -8.08
CA MET A 327 9.53 5.83 -9.45
C MET A 327 9.91 4.42 -9.92
N LYS A 328 9.27 3.95 -10.99
CA LYS A 328 9.66 2.68 -11.63
C LYS A 328 10.84 2.92 -12.56
N ILE A 329 11.97 2.27 -12.28
CA ILE A 329 13.14 2.33 -13.16
C ILE A 329 12.86 1.56 -14.45
N THR A 330 12.93 2.27 -15.57
CA THR A 330 12.70 1.73 -16.92
C THR A 330 14.02 1.55 -17.68
N ASN A 331 13.97 0.97 -18.89
CA ASN A 331 15.16 0.78 -19.74
C ASN A 331 15.91 2.10 -20.00
N ASP A 332 15.19 3.22 -20.05
CA ASP A 332 15.75 4.55 -20.32
C ASP A 332 16.50 5.12 -19.12
N ASP A 333 16.34 4.54 -17.93
CA ASP A 333 17.04 4.95 -16.70
C ASP A 333 18.30 4.12 -16.43
N LEU A 334 18.54 3.03 -17.19
CA LEU A 334 19.66 2.11 -16.93
C LEU A 334 21.04 2.77 -17.10
N TRP A 335 21.14 3.87 -17.85
CA TRP A 335 22.41 4.61 -18.01
C TRP A 335 22.95 5.15 -16.67
N ILE A 336 22.09 5.33 -15.66
CA ILE A 336 22.47 5.80 -14.33
C ILE A 336 23.37 4.76 -13.62
N ARG A 337 23.11 3.46 -13.84
CA ARG A 337 23.84 2.27 -13.33
C ARG A 337 23.86 2.08 -11.81
N THR A 338 24.20 3.12 -11.03
CA THR A 338 24.42 3.01 -9.59
C THR A 338 23.41 3.85 -8.80
N TYR A 339 23.08 3.40 -7.59
CA TYR A 339 22.17 4.13 -6.70
C TYR A 339 22.69 5.53 -6.33
N GLY A 340 24.00 5.70 -6.16
CA GLY A 340 24.59 7.01 -5.86
C GLY A 340 24.40 8.03 -6.98
N ARG A 341 24.49 7.60 -8.25
CA ARG A 341 24.19 8.48 -9.40
C ARG A 341 22.71 8.78 -9.51
N LEU A 342 21.85 7.81 -9.18
CA LEU A 342 20.40 8.02 -9.12
C LEU A 342 20.06 9.08 -8.08
N TYR A 343 20.67 8.98 -6.90
CA TYR A 343 20.52 9.96 -5.82
C TYR A 343 20.90 11.37 -6.29
N GLN A 344 22.09 11.51 -6.91
CA GLN A 344 22.54 12.80 -7.44
C GLN A 344 21.59 13.38 -8.48
N LYS A 345 21.14 12.56 -9.45
CA LYS A 345 20.19 12.98 -10.48
C LYS A 345 18.91 13.52 -9.84
N LEU A 346 18.23 12.71 -9.02
CA LEU A 346 16.95 13.08 -8.41
C LEU A 346 17.05 14.33 -7.53
N CYS A 347 18.09 14.43 -6.70
CA CYS A 347 18.29 15.62 -5.87
C CYS A 347 18.56 16.88 -6.71
N SER A 348 19.24 16.76 -7.86
CA SER A 348 19.55 17.92 -8.72
C SER A 348 18.41 18.34 -9.65
N THR A 349 17.54 17.40 -10.06
CA THR A 349 16.50 17.67 -11.06
C THR A 349 15.13 17.90 -10.45
N THR A 350 14.73 17.08 -9.48
CA THR A 350 13.36 17.05 -8.92
C THR A 350 13.33 17.35 -7.43
N CYS A 351 14.49 17.58 -6.80
CA CYS A 351 14.64 17.73 -5.36
C CYS A 351 14.08 16.54 -4.55
N GLU A 352 14.03 15.36 -5.17
CA GLU A 352 13.54 14.14 -4.54
C GLU A 352 14.67 13.39 -3.82
N ILE A 353 14.37 12.83 -2.66
CA ILE A 353 15.32 12.05 -1.85
C ILE A 353 14.89 10.57 -1.88
N PRO A 354 15.63 9.69 -2.58
CA PRO A 354 15.29 8.28 -2.59
C PRO A 354 15.66 7.62 -1.25
N ILE A 355 14.70 6.91 -0.65
CA ILE A 355 14.85 6.22 0.64
C ILE A 355 15.37 4.79 0.46
N GLY A 356 14.93 4.09 -0.59
CA GLY A 356 15.25 2.70 -0.80
C GLY A 356 14.82 2.20 -2.18
N ILE A 357 15.06 0.91 -2.42
CA ILE A 357 14.76 0.27 -3.71
C ILE A 357 13.98 -1.02 -3.48
N TYR A 358 12.95 -1.23 -4.29
CA TYR A 358 12.21 -2.48 -4.34
C TYR A 358 12.66 -3.30 -5.54
N ARG A 359 13.27 -4.47 -5.30
CA ARG A 359 13.88 -5.29 -6.36
C ARG A 359 13.07 -6.57 -6.60
N THR A 360 12.71 -6.80 -7.84
CA THR A 360 12.13 -8.07 -8.31
C THR A 360 13.18 -8.85 -9.08
N GLN A 361 13.46 -10.09 -8.67
CA GLN A 361 14.34 -10.99 -9.42
C GLN A 361 13.53 -12.17 -9.95
N ALA A 362 13.56 -12.37 -11.26
CA ALA A 362 13.03 -13.57 -11.87
C ALA A 362 13.97 -14.73 -11.53
N LYS A 363 13.48 -15.72 -10.78
CA LYS A 363 14.23 -16.96 -10.59
C LYS A 363 14.21 -17.72 -11.91
N THR A 364 15.29 -17.67 -12.68
CA THR A 364 15.54 -18.69 -13.70
C THR A 364 15.70 -20.00 -12.94
N CYS A 365 14.75 -20.92 -13.10
CA CYS A 365 14.85 -22.25 -12.53
C CYS A 365 16.02 -22.97 -13.25
N ARG A 366 17.26 -22.79 -12.76
CA ARG A 366 18.35 -23.67 -13.12
C ARG A 366 18.05 -24.99 -12.40
N SER A 367 17.46 -25.93 -13.12
CA SER A 367 17.50 -27.33 -12.72
C SER A 367 18.96 -27.68 -12.43
N PRO A 368 19.31 -28.23 -11.25
CA PRO A 368 20.64 -28.78 -11.07
C PRO A 368 20.86 -29.87 -12.14
N PRO A 369 22.08 -30.07 -12.65
CA PRO A 369 22.36 -31.17 -13.55
C PRO A 369 22.16 -32.47 -12.75
N VAL A 370 21.04 -33.16 -12.97
CA VAL A 370 20.79 -34.46 -12.36
C VAL A 370 21.61 -35.47 -13.13
N ASN A 371 22.71 -35.91 -12.53
CA ASN A 371 23.40 -37.13 -12.91
C ASN A 371 22.40 -38.29 -12.91
N HIS A 372 22.38 -39.05 -14.00
CA HIS A 372 21.55 -40.23 -14.16
C HIS A 372 21.87 -41.29 -13.08
N SER A 373 20.94 -41.51 -12.14
CA SER A 373 20.59 -42.84 -11.64
C SER A 373 19.37 -42.80 -10.73
N SER A 374 18.30 -43.47 -11.19
CA SER A 374 17.18 -44.04 -10.42
C SER A 374 16.32 -43.13 -9.52
N SER A 375 15.15 -42.71 -10.04
CA SER A 375 13.82 -43.23 -9.64
C SER A 375 12.73 -42.25 -10.08
N SER A 376 11.98 -42.66 -11.10
CA SER A 376 10.73 -42.05 -11.54
C SER A 376 9.68 -42.08 -10.43
N LEU A 377 9.05 -40.94 -10.13
CA LEU A 377 7.61 -40.77 -9.84
C LEU A 377 7.36 -39.31 -9.38
N ILE A 378 6.21 -38.76 -9.81
CA ILE A 378 5.63 -37.45 -9.45
C ILE A 378 6.07 -36.26 -10.33
N SER A 379 5.59 -36.28 -11.59
CA SER A 379 5.48 -35.11 -12.49
C SER A 379 4.07 -35.04 -13.09
N ARG A 380 3.03 -35.27 -12.28
CA ARG A 380 1.63 -35.13 -12.69
C ARG A 380 0.90 -34.32 -11.63
N ASP A 381 0.45 -33.11 -12.00
CA ASP A 381 -0.88 -32.59 -11.62
C ASP A 381 -1.17 -31.11 -11.96
N GLN A 382 -0.23 -30.33 -12.51
CA GLN A 382 -0.57 -28.95 -12.95
C GLN A 382 -1.13 -28.85 -14.37
N SER A 383 -0.82 -29.79 -15.25
CA SER A 383 -1.31 -29.78 -16.64
C SER A 383 -2.74 -30.30 -16.77
N ALA A 384 -3.17 -31.24 -15.90
CA ALA A 384 -4.51 -31.83 -15.95
C ALA A 384 -5.62 -30.83 -15.52
N LEU A 385 -5.37 -30.01 -14.50
CA LEU A 385 -6.30 -28.97 -14.05
C LEU A 385 -6.49 -27.86 -15.10
N ASN A 386 -5.41 -27.44 -15.76
CA ASN A 386 -5.47 -26.45 -16.82
C ASN A 386 -6.19 -26.97 -18.08
N LEU A 387 -6.12 -28.29 -18.35
CA LEU A 387 -6.83 -28.92 -19.46
C LEU A 387 -8.33 -29.09 -19.15
N ALA A 388 -8.68 -29.43 -17.91
CA ALA A 388 -10.07 -29.51 -17.45
C ALA A 388 -10.76 -28.13 -17.50
N PHE A 389 -10.05 -27.06 -17.13
CA PHE A 389 -10.56 -25.68 -17.21
C PHE A 389 -10.79 -25.23 -18.67
N ARG A 390 -9.86 -25.56 -19.59
CA ARG A 390 -10.00 -25.24 -21.02
C ARG A 390 -11.15 -25.98 -21.69
N ASN A 391 -11.45 -27.20 -21.28
CA ASN A 391 -12.54 -28.00 -21.84
C ASN A 391 -13.91 -27.55 -21.31
N SER A 392 -14.00 -27.08 -20.06
CA SER A 392 -15.23 -26.50 -19.50
C SER A 392 -15.65 -25.20 -20.21
N VAL A 393 -14.69 -24.33 -20.54
CA VAL A 393 -14.95 -23.06 -21.26
C VAL A 393 -15.36 -23.27 -22.72
N LYS A 394 -14.92 -24.36 -23.37
CA LYS A 394 -15.31 -24.68 -24.76
C LYS A 394 -16.66 -25.39 -24.86
N GLY A 395 -17.11 -26.08 -23.81
CA GLY A 395 -18.39 -26.81 -23.79
C GLY A 395 -19.65 -25.94 -23.81
N SER A 396 -19.53 -24.63 -23.54
CA SER A 396 -20.68 -23.71 -23.45
C SER A 396 -21.03 -23.00 -24.77
N ARG A 397 -20.29 -23.23 -25.87
CA ARG A 397 -20.52 -22.55 -27.16
C ARG A 397 -21.23 -23.37 -28.24
N TYR A 398 -21.67 -24.59 -27.97
CA TYR A 398 -22.45 -25.41 -28.92
C TYR A 398 -23.65 -26.08 -28.24
N ARG A 399 -24.66 -25.29 -27.87
CA ARG A 399 -25.99 -25.81 -27.55
C ARG A 399 -27.05 -24.73 -27.74
N ASN A 400 -27.20 -24.28 -28.99
CA ASN A 400 -28.40 -23.57 -29.45
C ASN A 400 -28.45 -23.63 -30.98
N ARG A 401 -28.90 -24.76 -31.52
CA ARG A 401 -29.55 -24.88 -32.84
C ARG A 401 -30.08 -26.31 -33.04
N ALA A 402 -31.32 -26.38 -33.55
CA ALA A 402 -32.11 -27.56 -33.91
C ALA A 402 -32.70 -28.36 -32.73
N GLY A 403 -33.99 -28.68 -32.65
CA GLY A 403 -35.14 -28.43 -33.52
C GLY A 403 -36.36 -29.07 -32.88
N VAL A 404 -37.51 -28.39 -32.87
CA VAL A 404 -38.79 -28.96 -32.44
C VAL A 404 -39.69 -29.00 -33.67
N MET A 405 -39.90 -30.20 -34.20
CA MET A 405 -40.99 -30.51 -35.13
C MET A 405 -41.54 -31.91 -34.81
N SER A 406 -42.83 -31.92 -34.43
CA SER A 406 -43.91 -32.84 -34.81
C SER A 406 -43.74 -34.37 -34.78
N ALA A 407 -44.60 -35.04 -33.99
CA ALA A 407 -45.47 -36.16 -34.39
C ALA A 407 -46.40 -36.49 -33.20
N VAL A 408 -47.71 -36.25 -33.26
CA VAL A 408 -48.77 -37.16 -33.74
C VAL A 408 -48.68 -38.56 -33.12
N SER A 409 -49.47 -38.78 -32.05
CA SER A 409 -50.45 -39.87 -31.87
C SER A 409 -51.25 -39.59 -30.60
#